data_AF-A0A0H4LTK6-F1
#
_entry.id   AF-A0A0H4LTK6-F1
#
_cell.length_a   1.000
_cell.length_b   1.000
_cell.length_c   1.000
_cell.angle_alpha   90.00
_cell.angle_beta   90.00
_cell.angle_gamma   90.00
#
_symmetry.space_group_name_H-M   'P 1'
#
loop_
_entity.id
_entity.type
_entity.pdbx_description
1 polymer ?
#
loop_
_entity_poly.entity_id
_entity_poly.type
_entity_poly.pdbx_seq_one_letter_code
_entity_poly.pdbx_strand_id
1 'polypeptide(L)'
;MEKQMLTTHNENEISNIRKQASLIYLFEKRSFDIFCGLAGLVLVAAVSLVLLPFYSYGRNKGPLFFKQTRVGRHGDRFKIYKFRSMVVDAEGVLHRDSALYKKYVANNYKLPVGEDPRITRLGAFIRKSSLDELPQFINILKGDMSMVGPRPVIEDELAEYGDHVNELLEAKPGAMG
;
A
#
# COMPACT_ATOMS: atom_id res chain seq x y z
N MET A 1 -16.74 27.28 42.66
CA MET A 1 -17.35 25.99 42.26
C MET A 1 -18.14 26.10 40.96
N GLU A 2 -19.11 27.01 40.86
CA GLU A 2 -19.99 27.14 39.68
C GLU A 2 -19.26 27.43 38.35
N LYS A 3 -18.27 28.34 38.36
CA LYS A 3 -17.45 28.70 37.19
C LYS A 3 -16.56 27.56 36.66
N GLN A 4 -16.12 26.65 37.53
CA GLN A 4 -15.33 25.46 37.17
C GLN A 4 -16.23 24.34 36.61
N MET A 5 -17.45 24.20 37.12
CA MET A 5 -18.44 23.25 36.59
C MET A 5 -18.89 23.62 35.16
N LEU A 6 -19.15 24.91 34.91
CA LEU A 6 -19.50 25.43 33.58
C LEU A 6 -18.39 25.25 32.53
N THR A 7 -17.12 25.37 32.93
CA THR A 7 -15.98 25.15 32.01
C THR A 7 -15.82 23.67 31.67
N THR A 8 -15.93 22.77 32.65
CA THR A 8 -15.86 21.32 32.39
C THR A 8 -17.02 20.79 31.55
N HIS A 9 -18.22 21.36 31.69
CA HIS A 9 -19.38 20.96 30.89
C HIS A 9 -19.20 21.34 29.42
N ASN A 10 -18.65 22.53 29.16
CA ASN A 10 -18.38 23.04 27.82
C ASN A 10 -17.22 22.28 27.13
N GLU A 11 -16.17 21.90 27.86
CA GLU A 11 -15.08 21.06 27.34
C GLU A 11 -15.56 19.66 26.95
N ASN A 12 -16.45 19.06 27.75
CA ASN A 12 -17.05 17.77 27.46
C ASN A 12 -17.97 17.83 26.23
N GLU A 13 -18.76 18.89 26.07
CA GLU A 13 -19.58 19.11 24.86
C GLU A 13 -18.72 19.29 23.61
N ILE A 14 -17.68 20.12 23.67
CA ILE A 14 -16.74 20.31 22.55
C ILE A 14 -16.02 19.00 22.20
N SER A 15 -15.59 18.22 23.20
CA SER A 15 -14.98 16.90 22.97
C SER A 15 -15.95 15.93 22.30
N ASN A 16 -17.21 15.90 22.74
CA ASN A 16 -18.24 15.04 22.17
C ASN A 16 -18.58 15.43 20.73
N ILE A 17 -18.69 16.73 20.43
CA ILE A 17 -18.90 17.23 19.06
C ILE A 17 -17.72 16.83 18.16
N ARG A 18 -16.47 16.99 18.63
CA ARG A 18 -15.27 16.56 17.89
C ARG A 18 -15.24 15.05 17.66
N LYS A 19 -15.59 14.24 18.66
CA LYS A 19 -15.69 12.78 18.54
C LYS A 19 -16.79 12.41 17.54
N GLN A 20 -17.96 13.02 17.60
CA GLN A 20 -19.06 12.76 16.68
C GLN A 20 -18.71 13.14 15.24
N ALA A 21 -18.12 14.32 15.02
CA ALA A 21 -17.62 14.74 13.72
C ALA A 21 -16.54 13.78 13.20
N SER A 22 -15.65 13.31 14.07
CA SER A 22 -14.64 12.30 13.74
C SER A 22 -15.27 10.95 13.35
N LEU A 23 -16.32 10.50 14.05
CA LEU A 23 -17.02 9.27 13.71
C LEU A 23 -17.75 9.36 12.37
N ILE A 24 -18.43 10.48 12.09
CA ILE A 24 -19.08 10.74 10.81
C ILE A 24 -18.04 10.73 9.69
N TYR A 25 -16.94 11.46 9.86
CA TYR A 25 -15.84 11.48 8.91
C TYR A 25 -15.26 10.08 8.64
N LEU A 26 -15.01 9.29 9.69
CA LEU A 26 -14.49 7.93 9.56
C LEU A 26 -15.49 7.01 8.84
N PHE A 27 -16.78 7.19 9.10
CA PHE A 27 -17.84 6.43 8.43
C PHE A 27 -17.96 6.79 6.95
N GLU A 28 -17.97 8.08 6.60
CA GLU A 28 -17.99 8.56 5.23
C GLU A 28 -16.75 8.09 4.46
N LYS A 29 -15.56 8.26 5.06
CA LYS A 29 -14.29 7.80 4.49
C LYS A 29 -14.33 6.30 4.25
N ARG A 30 -14.82 5.50 5.20
CA ARG A 30 -14.91 4.05 5.03
C ARG A 30 -15.93 3.64 3.98
N SER A 31 -17.06 4.33 3.89
CA SER A 31 -18.09 4.07 2.88
C SER A 31 -17.57 4.37 1.47
N PHE A 32 -16.85 5.48 1.31
CA PHE A 32 -16.15 5.84 0.08
C PHE A 32 -15.10 4.77 -0.30
N ASP A 33 -14.26 4.35 0.64
CA ASP A 33 -13.26 3.31 0.43
C ASP A 33 -13.89 1.99 -0.05
N ILE A 34 -15.01 1.58 0.55
CA ILE A 34 -15.72 0.36 0.14
C ILE A 34 -16.29 0.51 -1.27
N PHE A 35 -16.93 1.64 -1.58
CA PHE A 35 -17.49 1.89 -2.90
C PHE A 35 -16.41 1.84 -3.99
N CYS A 36 -15.31 2.58 -3.81
CA CYS A 36 -14.18 2.56 -4.74
C CYS A 36 -13.49 1.19 -4.78
N GLY A 37 -13.36 0.50 -3.65
CA GLY A 37 -12.82 -0.85 -3.56
C GLY A 37 -13.62 -1.87 -4.38
N LEU A 38 -14.94 -1.82 -4.33
CA LEU A 38 -15.83 -2.70 -5.09
C LEU A 38 -15.72 -2.43 -6.60
N ALA A 39 -15.73 -1.15 -7.00
CA ALA A 39 -15.52 -0.77 -8.40
C ALA A 39 -14.14 -1.20 -8.91
N GLY A 40 -13.09 -0.98 -8.10
CA GLY A 40 -11.73 -1.40 -8.40
C GLY A 40 -11.58 -2.91 -8.52
N LEU A 41 -12.34 -3.70 -7.75
CA LEU A 41 -12.29 -5.17 -7.82
C LEU A 41 -12.76 -5.71 -9.18
N VAL A 42 -13.72 -5.03 -9.84
CA VAL A 42 -14.14 -5.35 -11.20
C VAL A 42 -12.96 -5.17 -12.18
N LEU A 43 -12.21 -4.07 -12.04
CA LEU A 43 -11.01 -3.82 -12.85
C LEU A 43 -9.91 -4.85 -12.57
N VAL A 44 -9.69 -5.20 -11.30
CA VAL A 44 -8.74 -6.25 -10.91
C VAL A 44 -9.11 -7.57 -11.58
N ALA A 45 -10.38 -7.97 -11.57
CA ALA A 45 -10.84 -9.19 -12.21
C ALA A 45 -10.63 -9.15 -13.74
N ALA A 46 -11.05 -8.06 -14.40
CA ALA A 46 -10.91 -7.91 -15.85
C ALA A 46 -9.43 -7.95 -16.30
N VAL A 47 -8.55 -7.20 -15.63
CA VAL A 47 -7.11 -7.21 -15.94
C VAL A 47 -6.48 -8.56 -15.62
N SER A 48 -6.91 -9.23 -14.54
CA SER A 48 -6.42 -10.57 -14.21
C SER A 48 -6.71 -11.57 -15.33
N LEU A 49 -7.91 -11.56 -15.91
CA LEU A 49 -8.26 -12.46 -17.02
C LEU A 49 -7.34 -12.27 -18.23
N VAL A 50 -7.01 -11.02 -18.55
CA VAL A 50 -6.08 -10.70 -19.66
C VAL A 50 -4.65 -11.14 -19.33
N LEU A 51 -4.19 -10.94 -18.09
CA LEU A 51 -2.82 -11.26 -17.70
C LEU A 51 -2.59 -12.76 -17.49
N LEU A 52 -3.59 -13.52 -17.01
CA LEU A 52 -3.45 -14.93 -16.62
C LEU A 52 -2.69 -15.81 -17.63
N PRO A 53 -2.98 -15.79 -18.95
CA PRO A 53 -2.25 -16.61 -19.92
C PRO A 53 -0.74 -16.34 -19.93
N PHE A 54 -0.31 -15.09 -19.79
CA PHE A 54 1.11 -14.71 -19.79
C PHE A 54 1.87 -15.22 -18.56
N TYR A 55 1.15 -15.50 -17.47
CA TYR A 55 1.71 -15.95 -16.19
C TYR A 55 1.54 -17.46 -15.98
N SER A 56 0.64 -18.11 -16.72
CA SER A 56 0.39 -19.55 -16.65
C SER A 56 1.30 -20.37 -17.58
N TYR A 57 1.85 -19.76 -18.63
CA TYR A 57 2.67 -20.44 -19.64
C TYR A 57 4.07 -19.83 -19.78
N GLY A 58 4.99 -20.56 -20.43
CA GLY A 58 6.34 -20.10 -20.71
C GLY A 58 7.36 -20.31 -19.57
N ARG A 59 8.58 -19.79 -19.77
CA ARG A 59 9.72 -20.01 -18.85
C ARG A 59 9.56 -19.32 -17.50
N ASN A 60 8.82 -18.22 -17.43
CA ASN A 60 8.55 -17.46 -16.20
C ASN A 60 7.13 -17.70 -15.66
N LYS A 61 6.58 -18.90 -15.85
CA LYS A 61 5.27 -19.26 -15.30
C LYS A 61 5.26 -19.18 -13.77
N GLY A 62 4.14 -18.78 -13.17
CA GLY A 62 3.98 -18.72 -11.71
C GLY A 62 2.81 -17.84 -11.27
N PRO A 63 2.72 -17.45 -10.00
CA PRO A 63 1.59 -16.70 -9.46
C PRO A 63 1.42 -15.30 -10.09
N LEU A 64 0.22 -14.97 -10.57
CA LEU A 64 -0.10 -13.64 -11.10
C LEU A 64 0.04 -12.54 -10.04
N PHE A 65 -0.36 -12.84 -8.80
CA PHE A 65 -0.28 -11.89 -7.69
C PHE A 65 1.05 -12.01 -6.95
N PHE A 66 1.65 -10.86 -6.67
CA PHE A 66 2.77 -10.69 -5.75
C PHE A 66 2.25 -10.13 -4.43
N LYS A 67 2.88 -10.54 -3.31
CA LYS A 67 2.53 -10.10 -1.96
C LYS A 67 3.79 -9.65 -1.23
N GLN A 68 3.73 -8.51 -0.54
CA GLN A 68 4.82 -8.02 0.30
C GLN A 68 4.28 -7.55 1.65
N THR A 69 5.03 -7.75 2.74
CA THR A 69 4.66 -7.17 4.04
C THR A 69 4.91 -5.66 4.01
N ARG A 70 3.94 -4.89 4.50
CA ARG A 70 4.04 -3.44 4.70
C ARG A 70 3.59 -3.09 6.11
N VAL A 71 4.00 -1.92 6.57
CA VAL A 71 3.62 -1.35 7.86
C VAL A 71 2.38 -0.49 7.66
N GLY A 72 1.36 -0.74 8.47
CA GLY A 72 0.09 -0.04 8.48
C GLY A 72 -0.07 0.87 9.68
N ARG A 73 -1.31 1.28 9.91
CA ARG A 73 -1.66 2.13 11.06
C ARG A 73 -1.28 1.43 12.37
N HIS A 74 -0.76 2.18 13.33
CA HIS A 74 -0.27 1.73 14.63
C HIS A 74 0.86 0.68 14.57
N GLY A 75 1.55 0.58 13.43
CA GLY A 75 2.59 -0.42 13.21
C GLY A 75 2.08 -1.79 12.78
N ASP A 76 0.76 -1.95 12.57
CA ASP A 76 0.17 -3.22 12.19
C ASP A 76 0.68 -3.69 10.82
N ARG A 77 1.20 -4.92 10.77
CA ARG A 77 1.73 -5.48 9.53
C ARG A 77 0.62 -6.09 8.67
N PHE A 78 0.60 -5.74 7.39
CA PHE A 78 -0.33 -6.33 6.43
C PHE A 78 0.38 -6.73 5.13
N LYS A 79 -0.29 -7.57 4.32
CA LYS A 79 0.22 -7.98 3.01
C LYS A 79 -0.40 -7.11 1.93
N ILE A 80 0.43 -6.30 1.27
CA ILE A 80 -0.01 -5.55 0.08
C ILE A 80 -0.09 -6.50 -1.13
N TYR A 81 -1.16 -6.40 -1.92
CA TYR A 81 -1.33 -7.18 -3.15
C TYR A 81 -0.94 -6.34 -4.36
N LYS A 82 -0.17 -6.93 -5.28
CA LYS A 82 0.18 -6.34 -6.57
C LYS A 82 0.12 -7.38 -7.69
N PHE A 83 0.02 -6.96 -8.95
CA PHE A 83 0.35 -7.87 -10.04
C PHE A 83 1.86 -8.05 -10.11
N ARG A 84 2.31 -9.30 -10.31
CA ARG A 84 3.71 -9.65 -10.35
C ARG A 84 4.33 -9.04 -11.60
N SER A 85 5.15 -8.00 -11.46
CA SER A 85 5.87 -7.39 -12.59
C SER A 85 7.28 -7.98 -12.79
N MET A 86 7.74 -8.80 -11.86
CA MET A 86 9.09 -9.40 -11.88
C MET A 86 9.06 -10.90 -12.22
N VAL A 87 10.24 -11.43 -12.52
CA VAL A 87 10.46 -12.89 -12.59
C VAL A 87 10.17 -13.56 -11.25
N VAL A 88 9.82 -14.86 -11.27
CA VAL A 88 9.47 -15.60 -10.05
C VAL A 88 10.63 -15.62 -9.04
N ASP A 89 11.86 -15.77 -9.53
CA ASP A 89 13.10 -15.77 -8.73
C ASP A 89 13.76 -14.38 -8.69
N ALA A 90 12.97 -13.33 -8.45
CA ALA A 90 13.47 -11.95 -8.45
C ALA A 90 14.60 -11.74 -7.42
N GLU A 91 14.48 -12.35 -6.24
CA GLU A 91 15.47 -12.25 -5.17
C GLU A 91 16.76 -12.99 -5.55
N GLY A 92 16.67 -14.22 -6.07
CA GLY A 92 17.84 -14.95 -6.54
C GLY A 92 18.57 -14.22 -7.68
N VAL A 93 17.84 -13.59 -8.60
CA VAL A 93 18.44 -12.74 -9.65
C VAL A 93 19.17 -11.53 -9.07
N LEU A 94 18.64 -10.91 -8.01
CA LEU A 94 19.31 -9.79 -7.34
C LEU A 94 20.62 -10.21 -6.68
N HIS A 95 20.60 -11.31 -5.92
CA HIS A 95 21.75 -11.75 -5.12
C HIS A 95 22.86 -12.42 -5.93
N ARG A 96 22.57 -12.88 -7.15
CA ARG A 96 23.61 -13.40 -8.06
C ARG A 96 24.61 -12.35 -8.51
N ASP A 97 24.24 -11.07 -8.47
CA ASP A 97 25.13 -9.96 -8.81
C ASP A 97 25.35 -9.07 -7.58
N SER A 98 26.51 -9.27 -6.95
CA SER A 98 26.88 -8.51 -5.74
C SER A 98 27.00 -7.00 -5.98
N ALA A 99 27.35 -6.56 -7.19
CA ALA A 99 27.45 -5.14 -7.52
C ALA A 99 26.03 -4.55 -7.68
N LEU A 100 25.14 -5.28 -8.32
CA LEU A 100 23.73 -4.92 -8.44
C LEU A 100 23.05 -4.84 -7.06
N TYR A 101 23.30 -5.81 -6.17
CA TYR A 101 22.76 -5.81 -4.82
C TYR A 101 23.27 -4.60 -4.00
N LYS A 102 24.57 -4.28 -4.08
CA LYS A 102 25.12 -3.08 -3.44
C LYS A 102 24.45 -1.80 -3.96
N LYS A 103 24.24 -1.69 -5.28
CA LYS A 103 23.54 -0.56 -5.89
C LYS A 103 22.07 -0.47 -5.43
N TYR A 104 21.39 -1.60 -5.31
CA TYR A 104 20.02 -1.68 -4.80
C TYR A 104 19.90 -1.15 -3.37
N VAL A 105 20.79 -1.59 -2.47
CA VAL A 105 20.82 -1.11 -1.07
C VAL A 105 21.19 0.37 -1.00
N ALA A 106 22.19 0.81 -1.76
CA ALA A 106 22.63 2.20 -1.80
C ALA A 106 21.58 3.18 -2.37
N ASN A 107 20.57 2.66 -3.08
CA ASN A 107 19.52 3.46 -3.72
C ASN A 107 18.14 3.12 -3.11
N ASN A 108 18.08 3.02 -1.78
CA ASN A 108 16.88 2.81 -0.97
C ASN A 108 16.02 1.64 -1.46
N TYR A 109 16.65 0.48 -1.61
CA TYR A 109 15.99 -0.76 -2.03
C TYR A 109 15.24 -0.62 -3.36
N LYS A 110 15.81 0.16 -4.30
CA LYS A 110 15.31 0.36 -5.66
C LYS A 110 16.48 0.37 -6.65
N LEU A 111 16.27 -0.19 -7.83
CA LEU A 111 17.21 -0.06 -8.95
C LEU A 111 16.69 1.00 -9.93
N PRO A 112 17.58 1.71 -10.65
CA PRO A 112 17.17 2.66 -11.68
C PRO A 112 16.30 2.03 -12.76
N VAL A 113 15.44 2.85 -13.38
CA VAL A 113 14.56 2.40 -14.46
C VAL A 113 15.41 1.90 -15.64
N GLY A 114 15.08 0.71 -16.13
CA GLY A 114 15.81 0.08 -17.24
C GLY A 114 17.04 -0.75 -16.81
N GLU A 115 17.47 -0.64 -15.55
CA GLU A 115 18.62 -1.38 -15.03
C GLU A 115 18.24 -2.59 -14.17
N ASP A 116 16.95 -2.78 -13.85
CA ASP A 116 16.51 -3.89 -13.00
C ASP A 116 16.24 -5.16 -13.83
N PRO A 117 17.15 -6.17 -13.82
CA PRO A 117 17.01 -7.39 -14.62
C PRO A 117 15.87 -8.29 -14.13
N ARG A 118 15.29 -7.99 -12.96
CA ARG A 118 14.17 -8.75 -12.39
C ARG A 118 12.86 -8.40 -13.10
N ILE A 119 12.76 -7.21 -13.70
CA ILE A 119 11.53 -6.73 -14.36
C ILE A 119 11.41 -7.38 -15.74
N THR A 120 10.26 -8.00 -16.00
CA THR A 120 9.98 -8.58 -17.33
C THR A 120 9.52 -7.50 -18.33
N ARG A 121 9.56 -7.76 -19.65
CA ARG A 121 9.05 -6.80 -20.65
C ARG A 121 7.57 -6.44 -20.43
N LEU A 122 6.74 -7.44 -20.15
CA LEU A 122 5.33 -7.22 -19.77
C LEU A 122 5.23 -6.49 -18.42
N GLY A 123 6.05 -6.87 -17.45
CA GLY A 123 6.13 -6.21 -16.15
C GLY A 123 6.49 -4.72 -16.23
N ALA A 124 7.36 -4.33 -17.15
CA ALA A 124 7.70 -2.94 -17.41
C ALA A 124 6.48 -2.16 -17.92
N PHE A 125 5.67 -2.75 -18.80
CA PHE A 125 4.39 -2.17 -19.24
C PHE A 125 3.39 -2.05 -18.08
N ILE A 126 3.23 -3.11 -17.29
CA ILE A 126 2.34 -3.13 -16.12
C ILE A 126 2.72 -2.01 -15.13
N ARG A 127 4.02 -1.81 -14.84
CA ARG A 127 4.49 -0.72 -13.96
C ARG A 127 4.30 0.67 -14.58
N LYS A 128 4.60 0.82 -15.88
CA LYS A 128 4.45 2.11 -16.58
C LYS A 128 3.00 2.59 -16.60
N SER A 129 2.05 1.66 -16.59
CA SER A 129 0.61 1.93 -16.56
C SER A 129 0.01 1.89 -15.16
N SER A 130 0.83 1.70 -14.11
CA SER A 130 0.40 1.51 -12.71
C SER A 130 -0.59 0.36 -12.50
N LEU A 131 -0.71 -0.55 -13.47
CA LEU A 131 -1.60 -1.71 -13.37
C LEU A 131 -1.16 -2.63 -12.24
N ASP A 132 0.13 -2.68 -11.90
CA ASP A 132 0.64 -3.54 -10.82
C ASP A 132 0.02 -3.20 -9.47
N GLU A 133 -0.49 -2.00 -9.28
CA GLU A 133 -1.08 -1.54 -8.02
C GLU A 133 -2.59 -1.78 -7.91
N LEU A 134 -3.28 -2.13 -9.01
CA LEU A 134 -4.72 -2.41 -8.97
C LEU A 134 -5.12 -3.44 -7.91
N PRO A 135 -4.39 -4.55 -7.67
CA PRO A 135 -4.78 -5.50 -6.63
C PRO A 135 -4.83 -4.92 -5.20
N GLN A 136 -4.27 -3.73 -4.96
CA GLN A 136 -4.40 -3.02 -3.69
C GLN A 136 -5.86 -2.64 -3.35
N PHE A 137 -6.78 -2.59 -4.32
CA PHE A 137 -8.21 -2.44 -4.04
C PHE A 137 -8.75 -3.56 -3.13
N ILE A 138 -8.13 -4.76 -3.14
CA ILE A 138 -8.41 -5.84 -2.20
C ILE A 138 -8.04 -5.41 -0.77
N ASN A 139 -6.89 -4.75 -0.58
CA ASN A 139 -6.47 -4.22 0.72
C ASN A 139 -7.42 -3.13 1.23
N ILE A 140 -7.90 -2.27 0.34
CA ILE A 140 -8.88 -1.24 0.67
C ILE A 140 -10.18 -1.87 1.16
N LEU A 141 -10.70 -2.88 0.46
CA LEU A 141 -11.90 -3.61 0.89
C LEU A 141 -11.70 -4.32 2.24
N LYS A 142 -10.56 -4.97 2.46
CA LYS A 142 -10.21 -5.60 3.74
C LYS A 142 -10.08 -4.59 4.89
N GLY A 143 -9.84 -3.32 4.57
CA GLY A 143 -9.61 -2.27 5.56
C GLY A 143 -8.16 -2.13 6.00
N ASP A 144 -7.23 -2.85 5.36
CA ASP A 144 -5.79 -2.69 5.56
C ASP A 144 -5.31 -1.31 5.07
N MET A 145 -5.92 -0.84 3.97
CA MET A 145 -5.61 0.44 3.30
C MET A 145 -6.87 1.30 3.14
N SER A 146 -6.67 2.57 2.76
CA SER A 146 -7.70 3.52 2.34
C SER A 146 -7.44 3.95 0.89
N MET A 147 -8.41 4.57 0.23
CA MET A 147 -8.19 5.22 -1.06
C MET A 147 -7.16 6.35 -0.94
N VAL A 148 -7.28 7.16 0.12
CA VAL A 148 -6.41 8.31 0.37
C VAL A 148 -5.72 8.17 1.73
N GLY A 149 -4.40 8.23 1.73
CA GLY A 149 -3.55 8.11 2.92
C GLY A 149 -2.05 8.04 2.55
N PRO A 150 -1.14 8.02 3.52
CA PRO A 150 0.29 7.95 3.23
C PRO A 150 0.66 6.65 2.54
N ARG A 151 1.75 6.67 1.77
CA ARG A 151 2.25 5.47 1.09
C ARG A 151 2.59 4.37 2.10
N PRO A 152 2.17 3.11 1.87
CA PRO A 152 2.61 1.99 2.70
C PRO A 152 4.09 1.70 2.51
N VAL A 153 4.84 1.68 3.60
CA VAL A 153 6.30 1.48 3.63
C VAL A 153 6.67 0.09 4.13
N ILE A 154 7.87 -0.39 3.79
CA ILE A 154 8.44 -1.58 4.47
C ILE A 154 9.02 -1.14 5.82
N GLU A 155 9.22 -2.10 6.72
CA GLU A 155 9.81 -1.85 8.03
C GLU A 155 11.17 -1.13 7.92
N ASP A 156 12.02 -1.58 7.00
CA ASP A 156 13.36 -1.00 6.81
C ASP A 156 13.33 0.46 6.32
N GLU A 157 12.23 0.87 5.65
CA GLU A 157 12.02 2.25 5.19
C GLU A 157 11.58 3.17 6.36
N LEU A 158 11.13 2.65 7.51
CA LEU A 158 10.70 3.48 8.65
C LEU A 158 11.84 4.33 9.21
N ALA A 159 13.08 3.84 9.15
CA ALA A 159 14.23 4.59 9.61
C ALA A 159 14.43 5.93 8.87
N GLU A 160 13.94 6.04 7.63
CA GLU A 160 14.01 7.27 6.83
C GLU A 160 13.07 8.37 7.35
N TYR A 161 12.04 8.02 8.12
CA TYR A 161 11.04 8.96 8.64
C TYR A 161 11.45 9.62 9.97
N GLY A 162 12.48 9.11 10.65
CA GLY A 162 12.98 9.69 11.89
C GLY A 162 11.88 9.98 12.92
N ASP A 163 11.78 11.23 13.35
CA ASP A 163 10.80 11.66 14.36
C ASP A 163 9.34 11.63 13.85
N HIS A 164 9.13 11.58 12.53
CA HIS A 164 7.81 11.56 11.90
C HIS A 164 7.19 10.15 11.77
N VAL A 165 7.87 9.10 12.25
CA VAL A 165 7.34 7.73 12.19
C VAL A 165 5.98 7.64 12.88
N ASN A 166 5.80 8.29 14.03
CA ASN A 166 4.53 8.23 14.75
C ASN A 166 3.38 8.87 13.94
N GLU A 167 3.63 10.02 13.30
CA GLU A 167 2.65 10.70 12.44
C GLU A 167 2.25 9.81 11.24
N LEU A 168 3.23 9.16 10.62
CA LEU A 168 2.98 8.20 9.54
C LEU A 168 2.09 7.03 9.99
N LEU A 169 2.39 6.48 11.18
CA LEU A 169 1.69 5.32 11.73
C LEU A 169 0.33 5.67 12.35
N GLU A 170 0.00 6.93 12.58
CA GLU A 170 -1.35 7.34 13.00
C GLU A 170 -2.38 7.23 11.87
N ALA A 171 -1.92 7.36 10.62
CA ALA A 171 -2.77 7.30 9.45
C ALA A 171 -2.86 5.88 8.85
N LYS A 172 -4.03 5.54 8.30
CA LYS A 172 -4.17 4.32 7.50
C LYS A 172 -3.49 4.54 6.14
N PRO A 173 -2.62 3.61 5.68
CA PRO A 173 -1.96 3.77 4.39
C PRO A 173 -2.95 3.89 3.23
N GLY A 174 -2.59 4.71 2.25
CA GLY A 174 -3.39 4.99 1.06
C GLY A 174 -2.88 4.29 -0.19
N ALA A 175 -3.79 3.98 -1.10
CA ALA A 175 -3.43 3.69 -2.50
C ALA A 175 -3.02 4.98 -3.24
N MET A 176 -3.58 6.11 -2.84
CA MET A 176 -3.24 7.46 -3.28
C MET A 176 -2.89 8.30 -2.04
N GLY A 177 -1.99 9.27 -2.19
CA GLY A 177 -1.54 10.15 -1.12
C GLY A 177 -1.04 11.47 -1.68
#